data_AF-A0A2P8HNH5-F1
#
_entry.id   AF-A0A2P8HNH5-F1
#
_cell.length_a   1.000
_cell.length_b   1.000
_cell.length_c   1.000
_cell.angle_alpha   90.00
_cell.angle_beta   90.00
_cell.angle_gamma   90.00
#
_symmetry.space_group_name_H-M   'P 1'
#
loop_
_entity.id
_entity.type
_entity.pdbx_description
1 polymer ?
#
loop_
_entity_poly.entity_id
_entity_poly.type
_entity_poly.pdbx_seq_one_letter_code
_entity_poly.pdbx_strand_id
1 'polypeptide(L)' 'MEQNTVENKNDITLDKVSRSRWLFYVQLFCMLAFMLGGCYNLYKHKYEGKPEVKVQESSLYNPKYK' A
#
# COMPACT_ATOMS: atom_id res chain seq x y z
N MET A 1 29.09 26.59 -23.16
CA MET A 1 28.13 25.61 -23.70
C MET A 1 26.93 26.39 -24.19
N GLU A 2 26.65 26.37 -25.48
CA GLU A 2 25.50 27.06 -26.04
C GLU A 2 24.21 26.31 -25.66
N GLN A 3 23.34 26.95 -24.88
CA GLN A 3 22.01 26.42 -24.57
C GLN A 3 21.11 26.59 -25.79
N ASN A 4 20.88 25.49 -26.52
CA ASN A 4 19.88 25.42 -27.59
C ASN A 4 18.49 25.23 -26.97
N THR A 5 17.88 26.31 -26.46
CA THR A 5 16.51 26.27 -25.94
C THR A 5 15.51 26.55 -27.05
N VAL A 6 14.88 25.50 -27.56
CA VAL A 6 13.69 25.62 -28.42
C VAL A 6 12.52 26.09 -27.56
N GLU A 7 11.85 27.18 -27.94
CA GLU A 7 10.68 27.68 -27.21
C GLU A 7 9.56 26.63 -27.22
N ASN A 8 9.28 26.03 -26.06
CA ASN A 8 8.21 25.06 -25.87
C ASN A 8 7.14 25.61 -24.92
N LYS A 9 6.03 26.07 -25.47
CA LYS A 9 4.90 26.61 -24.69
C LYS A 9 4.18 25.55 -23.85
N ASN A 10 4.37 24.26 -24.15
CA ASN A 10 3.73 23.15 -23.43
C ASN A 10 4.65 22.53 -22.37
N ASP A 11 5.75 23.18 -22.03
CA ASP A 11 6.67 22.68 -21.02
C ASP A 11 6.08 22.86 -19.60
N ILE A 12 5.78 21.73 -18.96
CA ILE A 12 5.24 21.66 -17.60
C ILE A 12 6.21 22.19 -16.53
N THR A 13 7.49 22.35 -16.85
CA THR A 13 8.47 22.93 -15.94
C THR A 13 8.36 24.45 -15.86
N LEU A 14 7.77 25.09 -16.88
CA LEU A 14 7.59 26.54 -16.95
C LEU A 14 6.44 27.02 -16.07
N ASP A 15 5.32 26.28 -16.03
CA ASP A 15 4.15 26.62 -15.22
C ASP A 15 4.15 25.88 -13.87
N LYS A 16 4.58 26.59 -12.82
CA LYS A 16 4.62 26.06 -11.46
C LYS A 16 3.22 25.78 -10.89
N VAL A 17 2.20 26.54 -11.27
CA VAL A 17 0.84 26.43 -10.70
C VAL A 17 0.15 25.19 -11.27
N SER A 18 0.17 25.04 -12.60
CA SER A 18 -0.37 23.83 -13.26
C SER A 18 0.34 22.57 -12.77
N ARG A 19 1.68 22.61 -12.66
CA ARG A 19 2.47 21.49 -12.13
C ARG A 19 2.09 21.11 -10.70
N SER A 20 1.89 22.08 -9.81
CA SER A 20 1.50 21.81 -8.42
C SER A 20 0.12 21.14 -8.32
N ARG A 21 -0.85 21.63 -9.09
CA ARG A 21 -2.20 21.03 -9.14
C ARG A 21 -2.18 19.61 -9.70
N TRP A 22 -1.38 19.34 -10.73
CA TRP A 22 -1.19 17.99 -11.26
C TRP A 22 -0.57 17.05 -10.23
N LEU A 23 0.51 17.48 -9.56
CA LEU A 23 1.17 16.68 -8.52
C LEU A 23 0.23 16.36 -7.36
N PHE A 24 -0.64 17.30 -6.96
CA PHE A 24 -1.64 17.07 -5.92
C PHE A 24 -2.57 15.91 -6.27
N TYR A 25 -3.09 15.86 -7.50
CA TYR A 25 -3.96 14.76 -7.93
C TYR A 25 -3.24 13.42 -7.97
N VAL A 26 -2.00 13.38 -8.45
CA VAL A 26 -1.18 12.16 -8.46
C VAL A 26 -0.92 11.68 -7.03
N GLN A 27 -0.55 12.58 -6.13
CA GLN A 27 -0.32 12.26 -4.73
C GLN A 27 -1.58 11.71 -4.06
N LEU A 28 -2.73 12.36 -4.28
CA LEU A 28 -4.01 11.92 -3.74
C LEU A 28 -4.37 10.51 -4.26
N PHE A 29 -4.18 10.26 -5.55
CA PHE A 29 -4.39 8.95 -6.16
C PHE A 29 -3.47 7.89 -5.54
N CYS A 30 -2.17 8.17 -5.37
CA CYS A 30 -1.23 7.25 -4.74
C CYS A 30 -1.61 6.95 -3.29
N MET A 31 -2.04 7.95 -2.51
CA MET A 31 -2.49 7.75 -1.13
C MET A 31 -3.73 6.86 -1.06
N LEU A 32 -4.71 7.08 -1.94
CA LEU A 32 -5.91 6.24 -2.01
C LEU A 32 -5.58 4.81 -2.45
N ALA A 33 -4.75 4.64 -3.47
CA ALA A 33 -4.30 3.32 -3.94
C ALA A 33 -3.54 2.56 -2.84
N PHE A 34 -2.68 3.24 -2.09
CA PHE A 34 -1.96 2.64 -0.96
C PHE A 34 -2.91 2.23 0.16
N MET A 35 -3.85 3.10 0.55
CA MET A 35 -4.83 2.82 1.60
C MET A 35 -5.70 1.60 1.23
N LEU A 36 -6.27 1.60 0.02
CA LEU A 36 -7.12 0.51 -0.46
C LEU A 36 -6.34 -0.79 -0.62
N GLY A 37 -5.13 -0.73 -1.18
CA GLY A 37 -4.24 -1.88 -1.29
C GLY A 37 -3.83 -2.47 0.06
N GLY A 38 -3.59 -1.60 1.05
CA GLY A 38 -3.32 -1.99 2.45
C GLY A 38 -4.53 -2.67 3.10
N CYS A 39 -5.71 -2.04 3.01
CA CYS A 39 -6.96 -2.61 3.53
C CYS A 39 -7.29 -3.97 2.91
N TYR A 40 -7.12 -4.10 1.58
CA TYR A 40 -7.37 -5.35 0.87
C TYR A 40 -6.42 -6.47 1.30
N ASN A 41 -5.12 -6.19 1.38
CA ASN A 41 -4.15 -7.19 1.85
C ASN A 41 -4.41 -7.61 3.29
N LEU A 42 -4.74 -6.66 4.17
CA LEU A 42 -5.07 -6.98 5.56
C LEU A 42 -6.33 -7.85 5.65
N TYR A 43 -7.36 -7.56 4.84
CA TYR A 43 -8.57 -8.37 4.80
C TYR A 43 -8.31 -9.79 4.27
N LYS A 44 -7.47 -9.93 3.24
CA LYS A 44 -7.13 -11.21 2.63
C LYS A 44 -6.30 -12.09 3.56
N HIS A 45 -5.38 -11.50 4.32
CA HIS A 45 -4.49 -12.21 5.25
C HIS A 45 -4.96 -12.11 6.70
N LYS A 46 -6.26 -11.84 6.91
CA LYS A 46 -6.82 -11.86 8.26
C LYS A 46 -6.72 -13.26 8.85
N TYR A 47 -6.63 -13.33 10.18
CA TYR A 47 -6.66 -14.59 10.88
C TYR A 47 -8.02 -15.29 10.67
N GLU A 48 -8.01 -16.47 10.05
CA GLU A 48 -9.23 -17.19 9.63
C GLU A 48 -9.95 -17.91 10.80
N GLY A 49 -9.36 -17.94 11.99
CA GLY A 49 -9.92 -18.58 13.18
C GLY A 49 -8.98 -19.63 13.77
N LYS A 50 -9.48 -20.41 14.73
CA LYS A 50 -8.70 -21.47 15.39
C LYS A 50 -8.75 -22.72 14.50
N PRO A 51 -7.69 -23.08 13.77
CA PRO A 51 -7.67 -24.37 13.09
C PRO A 51 -7.81 -25.48 14.14
N GLU A 52 -8.52 -26.56 13.81
CA GLU A 52 -8.49 -27.80 14.59
C GLU A 52 -7.09 -28.42 14.46
N VAL A 53 -6.13 -27.86 15.19
CA VAL A 53 -4.80 -28.41 15.33
C VAL A 53 -4.90 -29.54 16.34
N LYS A 54 -4.33 -30.71 16.01
CA LYS A 54 -4.10 -31.76 17.00
C LYS A 54 -3.12 -31.23 18.05
N VAL A 55 -3.67 -30.67 19.12
CA VAL A 55 -2.93 -30.25 20.30
C VAL A 55 -2.32 -31.50 20.94
N GLN A 56 -1.02 -31.47 21.24
CA GLN A 56 -0.36 -32.60 21.92
C GLN A 56 -1.00 -32.79 23.29
N GLU A 57 -1.35 -34.04 23.63
CA GLU A 57 -2.04 -34.38 24.89
C GLU A 57 -1.26 -33.97 26.15
N SER A 58 0.07 -33.83 26.06
CA SER A 58 0.94 -33.33 27.11
C SER A 58 0.79 -31.83 27.41
N SER A 59 0.24 -31.06 26.46
CA SER A 59 0.00 -29.62 26.61
C SER A 59 -1.43 -29.30 27.11
N LEU A 60 -2.26 -30.32 27.30
CA LEU A 60 -3.57 -30.15 27.91
C LEU A 60 -3.38 -29.87 29.39
N TYR A 61 -4.13 -28.87 29.90
CA TYR A 61 -4.14 -28.52 31.32
C TYR A 61 -4.46 -29.71 32.22
N ASN A 62 -5.36 -30.59 31.74
CA ASN A 62 -5.64 -31.87 32.37
C ASN A 62 -4.91 -32.98 31.60
N PRO A 63 -3.84 -33.57 32.16
CA PRO A 63 -3.12 -34.65 31.50
C PRO A 63 -4.02 -35.89 31.40
N LYS A 64 -4.03 -36.51 30.22
CA LYS A 64 -4.62 -37.84 30.03
C LYS A 64 -3.52 -38.88 30.22
N TYR A 65 -3.74 -39.82 31.13
CA TYR A 65 -2.86 -40.97 31.34
C TYR A 65 -3.41 -42.17 30.56
N LYS A 66 -2.51 -43.02 30.03
CA LYS A 66 -2.85 -44.29 29.37
C LYS A 66 -3.03 -45.41 30.38
#